data_AF-A0A445BRG2-F1
#
_entry.id   AF-A0A445BRG2-F1
#
_cell.length_a   1.000
_cell.length_b   1.000
_cell.length_c   1.000
_cell.angle_alpha   90.00
_cell.angle_beta   90.00
_cell.angle_gamma   90.00
#
_symmetry.space_group_name_H-M   'P 1'
#
loop_
_entity.id
_entity.type
_entity.pdbx_description
1 polymer ?
#
loop_
_entity_poly.entity_id
_entity_poly.type
_entity_poly.pdbx_seq_one_letter_code
_entity_poly.pdbx_strand_id
1 'polypeptide(L)'
;MMTPTRSRLLSSLQRAAGRSPKTQDEDKSYRKPNVNEEYLKAFRTKSYVEICKKFQGQLRKIRSTTGLSSSSSSSSSTSSPLPFFMHLTEYLLEPRQEIIANMVERSEVHHLVLEYFKASLEASQCCDTILQGIHETRIAYAKVTRIIKLSKSVLDGIDEDDQPRKAICGDLASFALQKNPLSIISPMMFREIHDKYLVLLHRLKSKRGKVRRMLTIKRVCKKVGGIAIIASYSALVVALIVFAFHSIVGFVAAPCI
;
A
#
# COMPACT_ATOMS: atom_id res chain seq x y z
N MET A 1 15.75 12.88 38.10
CA MET A 1 14.53 12.05 38.15
C MET A 1 13.35 12.97 38.40
N MET A 2 12.57 13.35 37.38
CA MET A 2 11.32 14.11 37.51
C MET A 2 10.59 14.18 36.16
N THR A 3 9.43 13.52 36.08
CA THR A 3 8.34 13.83 35.13
C THR A 3 7.35 14.75 35.85
N PRO A 4 6.69 15.72 35.19
CA PRO A 4 5.40 15.44 34.52
C PRO A 4 5.19 16.32 33.25
N THR A 5 4.12 16.28 32.44
CA THR A 5 2.97 15.36 32.25
C THR A 5 2.53 15.42 30.77
N ARG A 6 1.53 14.61 30.36
CA ARG A 6 0.67 14.88 29.19
C ARG A 6 -0.72 15.31 29.67
N SER A 7 -1.29 16.36 29.11
CA SER A 7 -2.74 16.61 29.16
C SER A 7 -3.34 16.51 27.76
N ARG A 8 -4.31 15.60 27.60
CA ARG A 8 -5.24 15.57 26.46
C ARG A 8 -6.44 16.44 26.85
N LEU A 9 -6.93 17.28 25.94
CA LEU A 9 -8.25 17.91 26.07
C LEU A 9 -9.02 17.72 24.76
N LEU A 10 -10.02 16.84 24.83
CA LEU A 10 -11.16 16.78 23.93
C LEU A 10 -12.33 17.42 24.67
N SER A 11 -13.02 18.36 24.03
CA SER A 11 -14.31 18.86 24.51
C SER A 11 -15.17 19.26 23.32
N SER A 12 -16.13 18.41 22.97
CA SER A 12 -17.22 18.66 22.05
C SER A 12 -18.46 19.14 22.80
N LEU A 13 -19.46 19.69 22.07
CA LEU A 13 -20.78 20.14 22.57
C LEU A 13 -20.71 21.49 23.34
N GLN A 14 -21.64 22.44 23.27
CA GLN A 14 -23.06 22.52 22.81
C GLN A 14 -23.28 23.85 22.02
N ARG A 15 -24.08 23.91 20.94
CA ARG A 15 -25.57 23.91 20.83
C ARG A 15 -26.20 25.28 21.17
N ALA A 16 -26.73 25.97 20.15
CA ALA A 16 -27.71 27.07 20.27
C ALA A 16 -28.97 26.70 19.46
N ALA A 17 -30.16 27.17 19.87
CA ALA A 17 -31.46 26.67 19.42
C ALA A 17 -32.37 27.76 18.85
N GLY A 18 -33.33 27.39 17.97
CA GLY A 18 -34.25 28.33 17.31
C GLY A 18 -35.51 27.68 16.69
N ARG A 19 -36.49 27.35 17.54
CA ARG A 19 -37.98 27.35 17.36
C ARG A 19 -38.67 26.88 16.03
N SER A 20 -39.44 25.77 16.17
CA SER A 20 -40.78 25.38 15.62
C SER A 20 -41.52 26.24 14.56
N PRO A 21 -42.40 25.65 13.69
CA PRO A 21 -43.52 24.77 14.11
C PRO A 21 -43.84 23.48 13.29
N LYS A 22 -44.76 22.69 13.86
CA LYS A 22 -45.25 21.34 13.49
C LYS A 22 -45.86 21.18 12.08
N THR A 23 -45.51 20.08 11.41
CA THR A 23 -46.41 19.12 10.72
C THR A 23 -45.83 17.72 11.02
N GLN A 24 -46.50 16.90 11.82
CA GLN A 24 -47.48 15.87 11.45
C GLN A 24 -46.92 14.77 10.52
N ASP A 25 -46.94 13.54 11.04
CA ASP A 25 -46.83 12.22 10.40
C ASP A 25 -45.70 11.97 9.40
N GLU A 26 -44.61 11.34 9.87
CA GLU A 26 -44.13 10.06 9.32
C GLU A 26 -43.39 9.27 10.42
N ASP A 27 -43.64 7.95 10.50
CA ASP A 27 -43.03 7.04 11.46
C ASP A 27 -41.54 6.81 11.15
N LYS A 28 -40.69 7.69 11.68
CA LYS A 28 -39.23 7.51 11.65
C LYS A 28 -38.79 6.43 12.62
N SER A 29 -39.04 5.18 12.22
CA SER A 29 -38.32 4.01 12.70
C SER A 29 -36.82 4.33 12.73
N TYR A 30 -36.23 4.33 13.94
CA TYR A 30 -34.81 4.54 14.15
C TYR A 30 -34.01 3.35 13.61
N ARG A 31 -33.83 3.33 12.29
CA ARG A 31 -33.06 2.31 11.58
C ARG A 31 -31.62 2.36 12.11
N LYS A 32 -31.28 1.46 13.03
CA LYS A 32 -29.92 1.29 13.54
C LYS A 32 -28.96 1.30 12.35
N PRO A 33 -27.87 2.11 12.37
CA PRO A 33 -26.89 2.07 11.29
C PRO A 33 -26.35 0.64 11.22
N ASN A 34 -26.67 -0.04 10.12
CA ASN A 34 -26.30 -1.42 9.93
C ASN A 34 -24.79 -1.46 9.71
N VAL A 35 -24.04 -1.85 10.74
CA VAL A 35 -22.57 -1.94 10.72
C VAL A 35 -22.09 -2.75 9.52
N ASN A 36 -22.83 -3.79 9.11
CA ASN A 36 -22.50 -4.57 7.92
C ASN A 36 -22.71 -3.80 6.61
N GLU A 37 -23.72 -2.93 6.53
CA GLU A 37 -23.94 -2.04 5.37
C GLU A 37 -22.88 -0.94 5.28
N GLU A 38 -22.48 -0.37 6.42
CA GLU A 38 -21.40 0.61 6.50
C GLU A 38 -20.04 -0.02 6.16
N TYR A 39 -19.77 -1.23 6.68
CA TYR A 39 -18.61 -2.05 6.32
C TYR A 39 -18.59 -2.37 4.82
N LEU A 40 -19.70 -2.83 4.25
CA LEU A 40 -19.82 -3.10 2.81
C LEU A 40 -19.60 -1.84 1.96
N LYS A 41 -20.06 -0.65 2.41
CA LYS A 41 -19.80 0.63 1.72
C LYS A 41 -18.34 1.07 1.85
N ALA A 42 -17.68 0.83 2.98
CA ALA A 42 -16.27 1.14 3.18
C ALA A 42 -15.36 0.30 2.27
N PHE A 43 -15.68 -0.99 2.06
CA PHE A 43 -14.91 -1.87 1.17
C PHE A 43 -15.31 -1.72 -0.31
N ARG A 44 -16.59 -1.51 -0.65
CA ARG A 44 -17.05 -1.24 -2.03
C ARG A 44 -16.85 0.23 -2.44
N THR A 45 -15.61 0.71 -2.35
CA THR A 45 -15.22 1.97 -2.99
C THR A 45 -15.43 1.88 -4.52
N LYS A 46 -15.63 3.01 -5.20
CA LYS A 46 -15.73 3.03 -6.68
C LYS A 46 -14.51 2.35 -7.34
N SER A 47 -13.32 2.59 -6.78
CA SER A 47 -12.07 1.93 -7.21
C SER A 47 -12.12 0.41 -7.07
N TYR A 48 -12.58 -0.13 -5.93
CA TYR A 48 -12.74 -1.57 -5.75
C TYR A 48 -13.72 -2.18 -6.78
N VAL A 49 -14.87 -1.54 -6.99
CA VAL A 49 -15.87 -2.00 -7.97
C VAL A 49 -15.32 -1.97 -9.40
N GLU A 50 -14.57 -0.94 -9.78
CA GLU A 50 -13.88 -0.87 -11.08
C GLU A 50 -12.82 -1.95 -11.25
N ILE A 51 -12.01 -2.21 -10.21
CA ILE A 51 -11.00 -3.29 -10.19
C ILE A 51 -11.69 -4.65 -10.39
N CYS A 52 -12.76 -4.95 -9.64
CA CYS A 52 -13.52 -6.18 -9.81
C CYS A 52 -14.18 -6.28 -11.20
N LYS A 53 -14.67 -5.17 -11.77
CA LYS A 53 -15.25 -5.15 -13.12
C LYS A 53 -14.18 -5.42 -14.19
N LYS A 54 -12.97 -4.87 -14.05
CA LYS A 54 -11.82 -5.17 -14.92
C LYS A 54 -11.39 -6.64 -14.81
N PHE A 55 -11.25 -7.16 -13.59
CA PHE A 55 -10.97 -8.58 -13.31
C PHE A 55 -11.93 -9.50 -14.06
N GLN A 56 -13.25 -9.27 -13.92
CA GLN A 56 -14.27 -10.11 -14.53
C GLN A 56 -14.32 -9.97 -16.05
N GLY A 57 -14.09 -8.77 -16.59
CA GLY A 57 -13.98 -8.53 -18.03
C GLY A 57 -12.84 -9.31 -18.68
N GLN A 58 -11.65 -9.31 -18.06
CA GLN A 58 -10.49 -10.06 -18.57
C GLN A 58 -10.61 -11.57 -18.36
N LEU A 59 -11.15 -12.04 -17.22
CA LEU A 59 -11.47 -13.46 -17.03
C LEU A 59 -12.40 -14.00 -18.13
N ARG A 60 -13.40 -13.21 -18.54
CA ARG A 60 -14.27 -13.55 -19.67
C ARG A 60 -13.49 -13.58 -21.00
N LYS A 61 -12.67 -12.56 -21.28
CA LYS A 61 -11.85 -12.50 -22.51
C LYS A 61 -10.90 -13.70 -22.63
N ILE A 62 -10.20 -14.04 -21.55
CA ILE A 62 -9.25 -15.17 -21.50
C ILE A 62 -9.99 -16.50 -21.72
N ARG A 63 -11.13 -16.74 -21.03
CA ARG A 63 -11.94 -17.95 -21.26
C ARG A 63 -12.39 -18.07 -22.73
N SER A 64 -12.70 -16.96 -23.40
CA SER A 64 -13.04 -16.94 -24.83
C SER A 64 -11.83 -17.18 -25.74
N THR A 65 -10.63 -16.71 -25.41
CA THR A 65 -9.42 -16.91 -26.26
C THR A 65 -8.76 -18.28 -26.09
N THR A 66 -8.86 -18.91 -24.92
CA THR A 66 -8.22 -20.20 -24.63
C THR A 66 -9.08 -21.40 -25.02
N GLY A 67 -10.25 -21.19 -25.64
CA GLY A 67 -11.11 -22.28 -26.12
C GLY A 67 -11.68 -23.19 -25.02
N LEU A 68 -11.68 -22.75 -23.75
CA LEU A 68 -12.30 -23.48 -22.64
C LEU A 68 -13.83 -23.34 -22.69
N SER A 69 -14.42 -23.96 -23.71
CA SER A 69 -15.84 -24.27 -23.78
C SER A 69 -16.22 -25.17 -22.60
N SER A 70 -17.26 -24.78 -21.88
CA SER A 70 -17.74 -25.51 -20.70
C SER A 70 -18.37 -26.84 -21.09
N SER A 71 -17.57 -27.91 -21.17
CA SER A 71 -18.09 -29.27 -21.15
C SER A 71 -18.28 -29.72 -19.71
N SER A 72 -19.54 -29.88 -19.31
CA SER A 72 -19.94 -30.36 -18.00
C SER A 72 -19.57 -31.85 -17.82
N SER A 73 -18.44 -32.12 -17.17
CA SER A 73 -18.14 -33.47 -16.68
C SER A 73 -17.33 -33.42 -15.38
N SER A 74 -17.92 -33.98 -14.33
CA SER A 74 -17.35 -34.07 -13.00
C SER A 74 -16.11 -34.98 -12.98
N SER A 75 -14.92 -34.38 -12.92
CA SER A 75 -13.69 -35.08 -12.55
C SER A 75 -12.73 -34.18 -11.77
N SER A 76 -12.24 -34.71 -10.65
CA SER A 76 -11.54 -33.96 -9.60
C SER A 76 -10.08 -33.66 -9.98
N SER A 77 -9.85 -32.65 -10.81
CA SER A 77 -8.51 -32.22 -11.23
C SER A 77 -8.13 -30.88 -10.61
N THR A 78 -7.40 -30.93 -9.49
CA THR A 78 -6.92 -29.74 -8.75
C THR A 78 -5.72 -29.09 -9.45
N SER A 79 -5.92 -28.56 -10.67
CA SER A 79 -4.93 -27.69 -11.31
C SER A 79 -4.89 -26.34 -10.59
N SER A 80 -3.72 -25.98 -10.06
CA SER A 80 -3.58 -24.78 -9.21
C SER A 80 -3.81 -23.50 -10.02
N PRO A 81 -4.65 -22.56 -9.55
CA PRO A 81 -4.95 -21.30 -10.26
C PRO A 81 -3.79 -20.27 -10.24
N LEU A 82 -2.57 -20.71 -9.87
CA LEU A 82 -1.43 -19.85 -9.60
C LEU A 82 -0.93 -19.07 -10.84
N PRO A 83 -0.76 -19.67 -12.03
CA PRO A 83 -0.32 -18.93 -13.23
C PRO A 83 -1.35 -17.89 -13.65
N PHE A 84 -2.63 -18.23 -13.54
CA PHE A 84 -3.75 -17.33 -13.84
C PHE A 84 -3.78 -16.13 -12.90
N PHE A 85 -3.52 -16.34 -11.60
CA PHE A 85 -3.51 -15.26 -10.62
C PHE A 85 -2.32 -14.31 -10.82
N MET A 86 -1.13 -14.81 -11.17
CA MET A 86 0.05 -13.96 -11.39
C MET A 86 -0.12 -13.03 -12.60
N HIS A 87 -0.47 -13.59 -13.77
CA HIS A 87 -0.73 -12.81 -14.98
C HIS A 87 -1.84 -11.76 -14.75
N LEU A 88 -2.89 -12.10 -13.99
CA LEU A 88 -3.97 -11.15 -13.70
C LEU A 88 -3.56 -10.06 -12.70
N THR A 89 -2.64 -10.36 -11.78
CA THR A 89 -2.12 -9.39 -10.81
C THR A 89 -1.27 -8.33 -11.52
N GLU A 90 -0.51 -8.71 -12.54
CA GLU A 90 0.27 -7.81 -13.40
C GLU A 90 -0.61 -6.73 -14.05
N TYR A 91 -1.75 -7.10 -14.66
CA TYR A 91 -2.70 -6.14 -15.25
C TYR A 91 -3.52 -5.31 -14.24
N LEU A 92 -3.67 -5.77 -13.00
CA LEU A 92 -4.42 -5.04 -11.96
C LEU A 92 -3.53 -4.10 -11.14
N LEU A 93 -2.24 -4.45 -11.02
CA LEU A 93 -1.20 -3.65 -10.40
C LEU A 93 -0.37 -2.85 -11.42
N GLU A 94 -0.85 -2.66 -12.65
CA GLU A 94 -0.28 -1.68 -13.57
C GLU A 94 -0.82 -0.28 -13.21
N PRO A 95 -0.10 0.55 -12.41
CA PRO A 95 -0.40 1.97 -12.33
C PRO A 95 -0.34 2.51 -13.76
N ARG A 96 -1.40 3.23 -14.19
CA ARG A 96 -1.47 3.82 -15.54
C ARG A 96 -0.13 4.47 -15.84
N GLN A 97 0.56 4.04 -16.89
CA GLN A 97 1.91 4.53 -17.18
C GLN A 97 1.91 6.05 -17.38
N GLU A 98 0.81 6.60 -17.90
CA GLU A 98 0.47 8.03 -17.93
C GLU A 98 0.62 8.74 -16.57
N ILE A 99 0.15 8.14 -15.47
CA ILE A 99 0.22 8.69 -14.11
C ILE A 99 1.64 8.60 -13.57
N ILE A 100 2.36 7.50 -13.81
CA ILE A 100 3.77 7.38 -13.42
C ILE A 100 4.61 8.42 -14.18
N ALA A 101 4.45 8.50 -15.50
CA ALA A 101 5.12 9.46 -16.36
C ALA A 101 4.83 10.89 -15.90
N ASN A 102 3.56 11.27 -15.75
CA ASN A 102 3.20 12.60 -15.21
C ASN A 102 3.75 12.83 -13.80
N MET A 103 3.87 11.82 -12.93
CA MET A 103 4.49 11.97 -11.62
C MET A 103 6.01 12.18 -11.73
N VAL A 104 6.70 11.43 -12.59
CA VAL A 104 8.16 11.51 -12.86
C VAL A 104 8.55 12.79 -13.61
N GLU A 105 7.65 13.33 -14.42
CA GLU A 105 7.86 14.50 -15.27
C GLU A 105 7.47 15.82 -14.55
N ARG A 106 6.38 15.82 -13.76
CA ARG A 106 5.92 17.01 -12.99
C ARG A 106 6.50 17.10 -11.59
N SER A 107 7.04 16.00 -11.06
CA SER A 107 7.74 15.96 -9.79
C SER A 107 9.16 15.52 -10.08
N GLU A 108 10.15 16.17 -9.47
CA GLU A 108 11.41 15.48 -9.17
C GLU A 108 11.06 14.30 -8.24
N VAL A 109 10.74 13.13 -8.80
CA VAL A 109 10.44 11.93 -8.02
C VAL A 109 11.74 11.59 -7.31
N HIS A 110 11.81 12.00 -6.05
CA HIS A 110 13.03 11.95 -5.25
C HIS A 110 13.67 10.58 -5.40
N HIS A 111 14.95 10.54 -5.75
CA HIS A 111 15.71 9.33 -6.03
C HIS A 111 15.48 8.18 -5.00
N LEU A 112 15.27 8.50 -3.71
CA LEU A 112 14.92 7.52 -2.67
C LEU A 112 13.59 6.77 -2.90
N VAL A 113 12.63 7.38 -3.57
CA VAL A 113 11.33 6.78 -3.95
C VAL A 113 11.54 5.82 -5.13
N LEU A 114 12.41 6.16 -6.09
CA LEU A 114 12.81 5.25 -7.16
C LEU A 114 13.61 4.06 -6.62
N GLU A 115 14.56 4.30 -5.70
CA GLU A 115 15.26 3.25 -4.97
C GLU A 115 14.30 2.33 -4.20
N TYR A 116 13.21 2.88 -3.63
CA TYR A 116 12.18 2.11 -2.93
C TYR A 116 11.39 1.20 -3.86
N PHE A 117 10.92 1.71 -5.00
CA PHE A 117 10.23 0.87 -5.97
C PHE A 117 11.17 -0.19 -6.57
N LYS A 118 12.44 0.15 -6.83
CA LYS A 118 13.45 -0.81 -7.29
C LYS A 118 13.69 -1.93 -6.26
N ALA A 119 13.93 -1.58 -4.99
CA ALA A 119 14.09 -2.57 -3.92
C ALA A 119 12.82 -3.43 -3.72
N SER A 120 11.64 -2.85 -3.95
CA SER A 120 10.37 -3.58 -3.88
C SER A 120 10.18 -4.57 -5.02
N LEU A 121 10.60 -4.21 -6.24
CA LEU A 121 10.58 -5.14 -7.38
C LEU A 121 11.51 -6.32 -7.15
N GLU A 122 12.75 -6.08 -6.71
CA GLU A 122 13.72 -7.14 -6.38
C GLU A 122 13.21 -8.06 -5.25
N ALA A 123 12.55 -7.49 -4.22
CA ALA A 123 11.93 -8.28 -3.16
C ALA A 123 10.76 -9.14 -3.66
N SER A 124 9.92 -8.61 -4.55
CA SER A 124 8.85 -9.39 -5.19
C SER A 124 9.42 -10.55 -6.02
N GLN A 125 10.47 -10.32 -6.82
CA GLN A 125 11.14 -11.37 -7.60
C GLN A 125 11.71 -12.49 -6.71
N CYS A 126 12.23 -12.14 -5.53
CA CYS A 126 12.62 -13.13 -4.53
C CYS A 126 11.41 -13.93 -4.00
N CYS A 127 10.28 -13.27 -3.73
CA CYS A 127 9.03 -13.94 -3.34
C CYS A 127 8.52 -14.89 -4.43
N ASP A 128 8.59 -14.50 -5.71
CA ASP A 128 8.19 -15.34 -6.85
C ASP A 128 9.08 -16.60 -6.94
N THR A 129 10.39 -16.42 -6.76
CA THR A 129 11.38 -17.52 -6.70
C THR A 129 11.06 -18.51 -5.56
N ILE A 130 10.70 -18.00 -4.38
CA ILE A 130 10.29 -18.81 -3.22
C ILE A 130 8.97 -19.56 -3.51
N LEU A 131 7.99 -18.88 -4.11
CA LEU A 131 6.70 -19.47 -4.48
C LEU A 131 6.86 -20.59 -5.51
N GLN A 132 7.77 -20.42 -6.48
CA GLN A 132 8.14 -21.47 -7.43
C GLN A 132 8.74 -22.69 -6.72
N GLY A 133 9.75 -22.50 -5.86
CA GLY A 133 10.36 -23.60 -5.10
C GLY A 133 9.35 -24.35 -4.21
N ILE A 134 8.42 -23.63 -3.58
CA ILE A 134 7.30 -24.23 -2.82
C ILE A 134 6.36 -25.01 -3.74
N HIS A 135 6.05 -24.51 -4.94
CA HIS A 135 5.17 -25.18 -5.90
C HIS A 135 5.81 -26.49 -6.42
N GLU A 136 7.08 -26.46 -6.80
CA GLU A 136 7.84 -27.64 -7.22
C GLU A 136 7.96 -28.67 -6.09
N THR A 137 8.17 -28.22 -4.84
CA THR A 137 8.15 -29.09 -3.64
C THR A 137 6.80 -29.81 -3.49
N ARG A 138 5.68 -29.10 -3.69
CA ARG A 138 4.33 -29.69 -3.61
C ARG A 138 4.09 -30.71 -4.72
N ILE A 139 4.59 -30.47 -5.94
CA ILE A 139 4.52 -31.44 -7.04
C ILE A 139 5.32 -32.70 -6.68
N ALA A 140 6.55 -32.54 -6.18
CA ALA A 140 7.41 -33.65 -5.76
C ALA A 140 6.75 -34.49 -4.64
N TYR A 141 6.19 -33.83 -3.62
CA TYR A 141 5.43 -34.49 -2.56
C TYR A 141 4.18 -35.24 -3.07
N ALA A 142 3.46 -34.68 -4.04
CA ALA A 142 2.32 -35.33 -4.66
C ALA A 142 2.72 -36.59 -5.45
N LYS A 143 3.88 -36.60 -6.12
CA LYS A 143 4.46 -37.81 -6.74
C LYS A 143 4.75 -38.89 -5.70
N VAL A 144 5.47 -38.56 -4.63
CA VAL A 144 5.79 -39.51 -3.53
C VAL A 144 4.52 -40.07 -2.91
N THR A 145 3.52 -39.23 -2.67
CA THR A 145 2.21 -39.66 -2.15
C THR A 145 1.49 -40.64 -3.09
N ARG A 146 1.63 -40.46 -4.41
CA ARG A 146 1.09 -41.38 -5.43
C ARG A 146 1.82 -42.71 -5.44
N ILE A 147 3.17 -42.69 -5.41
CA ILE A 147 4.02 -43.88 -5.32
C ILE A 147 3.61 -44.73 -4.12
N ILE A 148 3.49 -44.13 -2.92
CA ILE A 148 3.10 -44.85 -1.68
C ILE A 148 1.71 -45.50 -1.79
N LYS A 149 0.75 -44.83 -2.45
CA LYS A 149 -0.59 -45.39 -2.68
C LYS A 149 -0.57 -46.56 -3.65
N LEU A 150 0.15 -46.42 -4.77
CA LEU A 150 0.32 -47.48 -5.77
C LEU A 150 1.06 -48.69 -5.18
N SER A 151 2.16 -48.48 -4.45
CA SER A 151 2.92 -49.57 -3.82
C SER A 151 2.09 -50.34 -2.79
N LYS A 152 1.23 -49.65 -2.03
CA LYS A 152 0.30 -50.32 -1.12
C LYS A 152 -0.73 -51.18 -1.89
N SER A 153 -1.31 -50.63 -2.97
CA SER A 153 -2.28 -51.36 -3.80
C SER A 153 -1.69 -52.62 -4.47
N VAL A 154 -0.40 -52.60 -4.81
CA VAL A 154 0.31 -53.78 -5.33
C VAL A 154 0.62 -54.80 -4.22
N LEU A 155 0.88 -54.34 -2.99
CA LEU A 155 1.18 -55.22 -1.85
C LEU A 155 -0.09 -55.89 -1.27
N ASP A 156 -1.24 -55.21 -1.32
CA ASP A 156 -2.54 -55.73 -0.89
C ASP A 156 -3.17 -56.72 -1.90
N GLY A 157 -2.46 -57.09 -2.98
CA GLY A 157 -2.70 -58.32 -3.76
C GLY A 157 -3.77 -58.27 -4.85
N ILE A 158 -3.99 -57.12 -5.51
CA ILE A 158 -5.11 -56.95 -6.46
C ILE A 158 -4.74 -57.14 -7.95
N ASP A 159 -3.50 -56.94 -8.36
CA ASP A 159 -3.08 -57.08 -9.77
C ASP A 159 -1.73 -57.79 -9.94
N GLU A 160 -1.72 -58.82 -10.79
CA GLU A 160 -0.50 -59.39 -11.41
C GLU A 160 -0.12 -58.68 -12.73
N ASP A 161 -0.62 -57.46 -12.92
CA ASP A 161 -0.25 -56.62 -14.06
C ASP A 161 1.08 -55.89 -13.82
N ASP A 162 1.88 -55.86 -14.87
CA ASP A 162 3.23 -55.29 -14.87
C ASP A 162 3.20 -53.75 -15.03
N GLN A 163 2.06 -53.22 -15.46
CA GLN A 163 1.82 -51.79 -15.70
C GLN A 163 1.93 -50.90 -14.44
N PRO A 164 1.25 -51.20 -13.30
CA PRO A 164 1.43 -50.41 -12.07
C PRO A 164 2.87 -50.46 -11.53
N ARG A 165 3.57 -51.60 -11.67
CA ARG A 165 4.97 -51.75 -11.27
C ARG A 165 5.90 -50.86 -12.11
N LYS A 166 5.70 -50.81 -13.43
CA LYS A 166 6.42 -49.89 -14.35
C LYS A 166 6.13 -48.41 -14.04
N ALA A 167 4.87 -48.07 -13.75
CA ALA A 167 4.49 -46.71 -13.37
C ALA A 167 5.17 -46.24 -12.08
N ILE A 168 5.22 -47.09 -11.04
CA ILE A 168 5.95 -46.83 -9.79
C ILE A 168 7.43 -46.58 -10.08
N CYS A 169 8.08 -47.45 -10.86
CA CYS A 169 9.50 -47.35 -11.15
C CYS A 169 9.84 -46.08 -11.94
N GLY A 170 9.01 -45.70 -12.92
CA GLY A 170 9.15 -44.45 -13.67
C GLY A 170 8.96 -43.20 -12.81
N ASP A 171 7.93 -43.15 -11.98
CA ASP A 171 7.70 -42.04 -11.04
C ASP A 171 8.89 -41.89 -10.06
N LEU A 172 9.39 -43.01 -9.52
CA LEU A 172 10.52 -43.05 -8.58
C LEU A 172 11.84 -42.62 -9.23
N ALA A 173 12.14 -43.08 -10.45
CA ALA A 173 13.30 -42.63 -11.22
C ALA A 173 13.20 -41.12 -11.53
N SER A 174 12.01 -40.61 -11.87
CA SER A 174 11.79 -39.18 -12.09
C SER A 174 12.01 -38.33 -10.83
N PHE A 175 11.75 -38.90 -9.65
CA PHE A 175 11.95 -38.25 -8.36
C PHE A 175 13.43 -38.29 -7.94
N ALA A 176 14.12 -39.42 -8.14
CA ALA A 176 15.55 -39.56 -7.85
C ALA A 176 16.43 -38.61 -8.68
N LEU A 177 16.01 -38.29 -9.91
CA LEU A 177 16.67 -37.30 -10.77
C LEU A 177 16.30 -35.84 -10.45
N GLN A 178 15.30 -35.60 -9.60
CA GLN A 178 14.83 -34.25 -9.28
C GLN A 178 15.76 -33.58 -8.25
N LYS A 179 16.38 -32.47 -8.65
CA LYS A 179 17.16 -31.61 -7.73
C LYS A 179 16.24 -31.02 -6.65
N ASN A 180 16.79 -30.76 -5.45
CA ASN A 180 16.04 -30.15 -4.35
C ASN A 180 15.45 -28.79 -4.78
N PRO A 181 14.12 -28.62 -4.92
CA PRO A 181 13.51 -27.38 -5.39
C PRO A 181 13.68 -26.20 -4.42
N LEU A 182 14.03 -26.47 -3.15
CA LEU A 182 14.32 -25.42 -2.18
C LEU A 182 15.78 -24.95 -2.23
N SER A 183 16.66 -25.58 -3.02
CA SER A 183 18.06 -25.13 -3.15
C SER A 183 18.21 -23.76 -3.83
N ILE A 184 17.16 -23.30 -4.52
CA ILE A 184 17.07 -21.94 -5.10
C ILE A 184 16.90 -20.86 -4.02
N ILE A 185 16.44 -21.24 -2.81
CA ILE A 185 16.16 -20.32 -1.72
C ILE A 185 17.41 -20.15 -0.85
N SER A 186 18.28 -19.22 -1.24
CA SER A 186 19.46 -18.87 -0.44
C SER A 186 19.09 -17.91 0.73
N PRO A 187 19.47 -18.23 1.98
CA PRO A 187 19.37 -17.30 3.11
C PRO A 187 20.09 -15.97 2.89
N MET A 188 21.07 -15.93 1.98
CA MET A 188 21.80 -14.72 1.62
C MET A 188 20.92 -13.70 0.90
N MET A 189 20.02 -14.13 0.01
CA MET A 189 19.10 -13.21 -0.71
C MET A 189 18.19 -12.45 0.26
N PHE A 190 17.60 -13.14 1.25
CA PHE A 190 16.77 -12.51 2.27
C PHE A 190 17.54 -11.45 3.07
N ARG A 191 18.79 -11.77 3.44
CA ARG A 191 19.65 -10.84 4.21
C ARG A 191 19.98 -9.60 3.39
N GLU A 192 20.37 -9.76 2.13
CA GLU A 192 20.70 -8.65 1.23
C GLU A 192 19.49 -7.72 1.01
N ILE A 193 18.32 -8.29 0.73
CA ILE A 193 17.06 -7.53 0.58
C ILE A 193 16.72 -6.80 1.88
N HIS A 194 16.78 -7.48 3.02
CA HIS A 194 16.50 -6.91 4.33
C HIS A 194 17.42 -5.72 4.65
N ASP A 195 18.73 -5.89 4.46
CA ASP A 195 19.72 -4.87 4.81
C ASP A 195 19.62 -3.65 3.87
N LYS A 196 19.34 -3.88 2.58
CA LYS A 196 19.00 -2.84 1.59
C LYS A 196 17.76 -2.04 2.03
N TYR A 197 16.72 -2.73 2.51
CA TYR A 197 15.52 -2.09 3.04
C TYR A 197 15.78 -1.30 4.33
N LEU A 198 16.63 -1.77 5.24
CA LEU A 198 17.00 -1.04 6.45
C LEU A 198 17.73 0.27 6.12
N VAL A 199 18.72 0.23 5.23
CA VAL A 199 19.47 1.40 4.77
C VAL A 199 18.52 2.41 4.13
N LEU A 200 17.63 1.94 3.26
CA LEU A 200 16.69 2.81 2.56
C LEU A 200 15.63 3.41 3.50
N LEU A 201 15.09 2.62 4.43
CA LEU A 201 14.16 3.08 5.46
C LEU A 201 14.78 4.21 6.30
N HIS A 202 16.07 4.09 6.65
CA HIS A 202 16.80 5.13 7.36
C HIS A 202 16.95 6.41 6.51
N ARG A 203 17.37 6.28 5.23
CA ARG A 203 17.48 7.41 4.28
C ARG A 203 16.13 8.14 4.09
N LEU A 204 15.04 7.40 3.91
CA LEU A 204 13.67 7.91 3.77
C LEU A 204 13.21 8.62 5.05
N LYS A 205 13.38 8.01 6.23
CA LYS A 205 13.05 8.64 7.53
C LYS A 205 13.83 9.95 7.72
N SER A 206 15.13 9.96 7.40
CA SER A 206 15.99 11.14 7.49
C SER A 206 15.54 12.27 6.57
N LYS A 207 15.31 12.00 5.28
CA LYS A 207 14.80 13.02 4.33
C LYS A 207 13.40 13.51 4.71
N ARG A 208 12.48 12.64 5.12
CA ARG A 208 11.15 13.03 5.64
C ARG A 208 11.26 13.96 6.86
N GLY A 209 12.19 13.67 7.77
CA GLY A 209 12.50 14.52 8.92
C GLY A 209 13.01 15.91 8.51
N LYS A 210 13.97 15.97 7.57
CA LYS A 210 14.50 17.22 7.02
C LYS A 210 13.41 18.06 6.34
N VAL A 211 12.61 17.48 5.45
CA VAL A 211 11.48 18.16 4.78
C VAL A 211 10.47 18.67 5.80
N ARG A 212 10.08 17.86 6.79
CA ARG A 212 9.17 18.28 7.86
C ARG A 212 9.73 19.46 8.66
N ARG A 213 11.03 19.47 8.99
CA ARG A 213 11.70 20.58 9.67
C ARG A 213 11.69 21.85 8.82
N MET A 214 12.01 21.77 7.53
CA MET A 214 11.97 22.91 6.61
C MET A 214 10.56 23.50 6.48
N LEU A 215 9.53 22.67 6.35
CA LEU A 215 8.14 23.12 6.31
C LEU A 215 7.69 23.80 7.61
N THR A 216 8.11 23.29 8.78
CA THR A 216 7.87 23.94 10.07
C THR A 216 8.57 25.29 10.16
N ILE A 217 9.86 25.38 9.80
CA ILE A 217 10.61 26.64 9.81
C ILE A 217 9.95 27.66 8.88
N LYS A 218 9.64 27.30 7.62
CA LYS A 218 8.95 28.19 6.66
C LYS A 218 7.62 28.71 7.21
N ARG A 219 6.87 27.88 7.93
CA ARG A 219 5.61 28.27 8.60
C ARG A 219 5.84 29.25 9.75
N VAL A 220 6.88 29.05 10.56
CA VAL A 220 7.23 29.96 11.67
C VAL A 220 7.73 31.29 11.12
N CYS A 221 8.68 31.29 10.17
CA CYS A 221 9.18 32.49 9.51
C CYS A 221 8.06 33.31 8.85
N LYS A 222 7.08 32.67 8.20
CA LYS A 222 5.91 33.38 7.64
C LYS A 222 5.06 34.07 8.70
N LYS A 223 4.91 33.49 9.90
CA LYS A 223 4.20 34.13 11.02
C LYS A 223 4.99 35.30 11.61
N VAL A 224 6.26 35.06 11.96
CA VAL A 224 7.12 36.06 12.62
C VAL A 224 7.41 37.23 11.69
N GLY A 225 7.68 36.99 10.40
CA GLY A 225 7.92 38.04 9.42
C GLY A 225 6.74 39.00 9.26
N GLY A 226 5.50 38.49 9.26
CA GLY A 226 4.31 39.35 9.24
C GLY A 226 4.20 40.25 10.47
N ILE A 227 4.46 39.71 11.66
CA ILE A 227 4.48 40.48 12.92
C ILE A 227 5.59 41.54 12.90
N ALA A 228 6.79 41.16 12.45
CA ALA A 228 7.94 42.06 12.37
C ALA A 228 7.69 43.24 11.42
N ILE A 229 7.09 43.01 10.25
CA ILE A 229 6.73 44.07 9.29
C ILE A 229 5.72 45.05 9.92
N ILE A 230 4.67 44.53 10.57
CA ILE A 230 3.67 45.38 11.24
C ILE A 230 4.31 46.21 12.34
N ALA A 231 5.15 45.60 13.19
CA ALA A 231 5.86 46.28 14.27
C ALA A 231 6.83 47.36 13.74
N SER A 232 7.59 47.07 12.68
CA SER A 232 8.49 48.06 12.07
C SER A 232 7.75 49.24 11.46
N TYR A 233 6.60 48.98 10.82
CA TYR A 233 5.76 50.04 10.25
C TYR A 233 5.15 50.92 11.35
N SER A 234 4.62 50.32 12.43
CA SER A 234 4.08 51.10 13.56
C SER A 234 5.15 51.93 14.26
N ALA A 235 6.36 51.38 14.45
CA ALA A 235 7.47 52.13 15.04
C ALA A 235 7.92 53.29 14.16
N LEU A 236 7.98 53.10 12.84
CA LEU A 236 8.31 54.16 11.88
C LEU A 236 7.29 55.29 11.91
N VAL A 237 5.98 54.98 11.93
CA VAL A 237 4.92 55.98 12.03
C VAL A 237 5.03 56.79 13.32
N VAL A 238 5.26 56.14 14.47
CA VAL A 238 5.46 56.84 15.75
C VAL A 238 6.70 57.75 15.72
N ALA A 239 7.81 57.27 15.16
CA ALA A 239 9.03 58.07 15.04
C ALA A 239 8.84 59.32 14.16
N LEU A 240 8.11 59.20 13.03
CA LEU A 240 7.77 60.33 12.16
C LEU A 240 6.88 61.37 12.86
N ILE A 241 5.91 60.92 13.66
CA ILE A 241 5.05 61.81 14.46
C ILE A 241 5.89 62.59 15.48
N VAL A 242 6.75 61.90 16.23
CA VAL A 242 7.65 62.52 17.23
C VAL A 242 8.59 63.53 16.56
N PHE A 243 9.17 63.19 15.41
CA PHE A 243 10.04 64.08 14.64
C PHE A 243 9.30 65.34 14.16
N ALA A 244 8.07 65.21 13.68
CA ALA A 244 7.24 66.35 13.26
C ALA A 244 6.93 67.29 14.43
N PHE A 245 6.56 66.75 15.60
CA PHE A 245 6.34 67.57 16.80
C PHE A 245 7.60 68.32 17.24
N HIS A 246 8.76 67.66 17.30
CA HIS A 246 10.02 68.34 17.64
C HIS A 246 10.42 69.40 16.62
N SER A 247 10.13 69.18 15.35
CA SER A 247 10.39 70.16 14.28
C SER A 247 9.50 71.40 14.42
N ILE A 248 8.22 71.24 14.74
CA ILE A 248 7.30 72.37 15.02
C ILE A 248 7.75 73.15 16.26
N VAL A 249 8.07 72.45 17.35
CA VAL A 249 8.53 73.11 18.59
C VAL A 249 9.86 73.83 18.39
N GLY A 250 10.82 73.20 17.70
CA GLY A 250 12.10 73.82 17.38
C GLY A 250 11.99 75.04 16.45
N PHE A 251 11.04 75.01 15.51
CA PHE A 251 10.72 76.15 14.65
C PHE A 251 10.07 77.30 15.42
N VAL A 252 9.12 77.03 16.32
CA VAL A 252 8.45 78.05 17.15
C VAL A 252 9.37 78.62 18.24
N ALA A 253 10.33 77.83 18.73
CA ALA A 253 11.31 78.26 19.73
C ALA A 253 12.59 78.89 19.12
N ALA A 254 12.69 78.96 17.79
CA ALA A 254 13.79 79.67 17.14
C ALA A 254 13.63 81.19 17.38
N PRO A 255 14.66 81.90 17.87
CA PRO A 255 14.57 83.35 18.02
C PRO A 255 14.43 83.99 16.63
N CYS A 256 13.40 84.81 16.44
CA CYS A 256 13.30 85.69 15.29
C CYS A 256 14.43 86.73 15.37
N ILE A 257 15.34 86.69 14.41
CA ILE A 257 16.40 87.67 14.15
C ILE A 257 15.98 88.51 12.94
#